data_AF-A0A510I9U0-F1
#
_entry.id   AF-A0A510I9U0-F1
#
_cell.length_a   1.000
_cell.length_b   1.000
_cell.length_c   1.000
_cell.angle_alpha   90.00
_cell.angle_beta   90.00
_cell.angle_gamma   90.00
#
_symmetry.space_group_name_H-M   'P 1'
#
loop_
_entity.id
_entity.type
_entity.pdbx_description
1 polymer ?
#
loop_
_entity_poly.entity_id
_entity_poly.type
_entity_poly.pdbx_seq_one_letter_code
_entity_poly.pdbx_strand_id
1 'polypeptide(L)'
;MDISLIGIFATVAIAHFLALLSPGPDFVLVVKSAIRNNSKNALGVAAGIALANAVYIALCLVGVGSILAASVPIMIALKIIGGLFLTYLAFQALKARKSSYEHLEEEVDTEPTQSNSFVYEIITGFMSGILNPKNLLFYLSLFTVVLTKEVSFSFKLGLGIWMTLIVFIWDAAIIYLLSTHTVRSRFTKAAYYIDKVTGAILGFIGISIVKSAIVR
;
A
#
# COMPACT_ATOMS: atom_id res chain seq x y z
N MET A 1 0.19 -7.78 -26.57
CA MET A 1 0.27 -6.73 -25.52
C MET A 1 1.60 -6.04 -25.73
N ASP A 2 1.59 -4.75 -26.06
CA ASP A 2 2.82 -4.01 -26.38
C ASP A 2 3.83 -4.12 -25.23
N ILE A 3 5.10 -4.32 -25.55
CA ILE A 3 6.19 -4.50 -24.57
C ILE A 3 6.22 -3.35 -23.53
N SER A 4 5.77 -2.16 -23.93
CA SER A 4 5.60 -1.00 -23.06
C SER A 4 4.54 -1.21 -21.97
N LEU A 5 3.38 -1.80 -22.30
CA LEU A 5 2.30 -2.05 -21.34
C LEU A 5 2.70 -3.13 -20.31
N ILE A 6 3.46 -4.14 -20.75
CA ILE A 6 4.02 -5.16 -19.85
C ILE A 6 4.97 -4.52 -18.83
N GLY A 7 5.86 -3.63 -19.29
CA GLY A 7 6.81 -2.93 -18.42
C GLY A 7 6.12 -2.01 -17.39
N ILE A 8 5.07 -1.31 -17.81
CA ILE A 8 4.26 -0.47 -16.92
C ILE A 8 3.57 -1.33 -15.87
N PHE A 9 2.88 -2.41 -16.29
CA PHE A 9 2.23 -3.33 -15.37
C PHE A 9 3.23 -3.92 -14.37
N ALA A 10 4.38 -4.40 -14.83
CA ALA A 10 5.40 -4.97 -13.95
C ALA A 10 5.91 -3.96 -12.92
N THR A 11 6.18 -2.71 -13.33
CA THR A 11 6.62 -1.63 -12.43
C THR A 11 5.56 -1.36 -11.36
N VAL A 12 4.29 -1.25 -11.76
CA VAL A 12 3.16 -1.04 -10.85
C VAL A 12 3.00 -2.20 -9.90
N ALA A 13 2.99 -3.42 -10.43
CA ALA A 13 2.78 -4.62 -9.65
C ALA A 13 3.87 -4.81 -8.59
N ILE A 14 5.14 -4.62 -8.98
CA ILE A 14 6.28 -4.71 -8.06
C ILE A 14 6.19 -3.60 -7.01
N ALA A 15 6.02 -2.34 -7.41
CA ALA A 15 5.96 -1.22 -6.47
C ALA A 15 4.78 -1.36 -5.49
N HIS A 16 3.61 -1.75 -5.97
CA HIS A 16 2.40 -1.95 -5.17
C HIS A 16 2.56 -3.12 -4.20
N PHE A 17 3.09 -4.25 -4.66
CA PHE A 17 3.34 -5.39 -3.78
C PHE A 17 4.37 -5.09 -2.69
N LEU A 18 5.44 -4.36 -3.03
CA LEU A 18 6.43 -3.92 -2.05
C LEU A 18 5.82 -2.93 -1.05
N ALA A 19 4.99 -2.00 -1.50
CA ALA A 19 4.31 -1.07 -0.59
C ALA A 19 3.35 -1.79 0.39
N LEU A 20 2.69 -2.87 -0.05
CA LEU A 20 1.86 -3.76 0.78
C LEU A 20 2.68 -4.56 1.79
N LEU A 21 3.89 -4.98 1.40
CA LEU A 21 4.83 -5.68 2.29
C LEU A 21 5.38 -4.77 3.39
N SER A 22 5.50 -3.46 3.12
CA SER A 22 5.92 -2.50 4.14
C SER A 22 4.83 -2.35 5.19
N PRO A 23 5.06 -2.77 6.45
CA PRO A 23 4.11 -2.63 7.52
C PRO A 23 3.87 -1.15 7.82
N GLY A 24 2.60 -0.80 7.94
CA GLY A 24 2.12 0.53 8.29
C GLY A 24 0.91 0.44 9.23
N PRO A 25 0.20 1.55 9.45
CA PRO A 25 -0.98 1.58 10.33
C PRO A 25 -2.03 0.52 9.96
N ASP A 26 -2.30 0.37 8.66
CA ASP A 26 -3.27 -0.61 8.14
C ASP A 26 -2.85 -2.05 8.45
N PHE A 27 -1.57 -2.37 8.28
CA PHE A 27 -1.03 -3.69 8.61
C PHE A 27 -1.22 -4.01 10.10
N VAL A 28 -0.89 -3.06 10.99
CA VAL A 28 -1.07 -3.22 12.44
C VAL A 28 -2.54 -3.43 12.79
N LEU A 29 -3.45 -2.69 12.16
CA LEU A 29 -4.89 -2.86 12.37
C LEU A 29 -5.38 -4.25 11.91
N VAL A 30 -4.91 -4.72 10.75
CA VAL A 30 -5.22 -6.08 10.24
C VAL A 30 -4.74 -7.14 11.24
N VAL A 31 -3.51 -7.02 11.75
CA VAL A 31 -2.98 -7.95 12.76
C VAL A 31 -3.82 -7.92 14.05
N LYS A 32 -4.15 -6.73 14.57
CA LYS A 32 -4.98 -6.59 15.78
C LYS A 32 -6.37 -7.19 15.59
N SER A 33 -7.01 -6.96 14.44
CA SER A 33 -8.33 -7.51 14.14
C SER A 33 -8.30 -9.02 13.94
N ALA A 34 -7.26 -9.56 13.30
CA ALA A 34 -7.07 -11.01 13.13
C ALA A 34 -6.94 -11.78 14.45
N ILE A 35 -6.44 -11.11 15.49
CA ILE A 35 -6.23 -11.73 16.82
C ILE A 35 -7.44 -11.52 17.74
N ARG A 36 -8.06 -10.32 17.71
CA ARG A 36 -9.22 -9.99 18.54
C ARG A 36 -10.51 -10.65 18.06
N ASN A 37 -10.70 -10.79 16.75
CA ASN A 37 -11.96 -11.22 16.17
C ASN A 37 -11.88 -12.60 15.54
N ASN A 38 -13.04 -13.23 15.31
CA ASN A 38 -13.10 -14.36 14.38
C ASN A 38 -12.69 -13.91 12.96
N SER A 39 -12.17 -14.83 12.15
CA SER A 39 -11.67 -14.51 10.82
C SER A 39 -12.74 -13.86 9.91
N LYS A 40 -14.03 -14.17 10.11
CA LYS A 40 -15.12 -13.57 9.34
C LYS A 40 -15.28 -12.07 9.62
N ASN A 41 -15.22 -11.66 10.88
CA ASN A 41 -15.33 -10.26 11.27
C ASN A 41 -14.05 -9.49 10.94
N ALA A 42 -12.87 -10.12 11.08
CA ALA A 42 -11.59 -9.53 10.69
C ALA A 42 -11.51 -9.22 9.19
N LEU A 43 -12.17 -10.00 8.32
CA LEU A 43 -12.29 -9.68 6.88
C LEU A 43 -12.99 -8.35 6.62
N GLY A 44 -13.77 -7.85 7.60
CA GLY A 44 -14.35 -6.51 7.54
C GLY A 44 -13.27 -5.44 7.42
N VAL A 45 -12.19 -5.53 8.21
CA VAL A 45 -11.06 -4.58 8.13
C VAL A 45 -10.42 -4.61 6.75
N ALA A 46 -10.12 -5.80 6.22
CA ALA A 46 -9.53 -5.96 4.91
C ALA A 46 -10.42 -5.33 3.82
N ALA A 47 -11.74 -5.55 3.89
CA ALA A 47 -12.69 -4.94 2.96
C ALA A 47 -12.73 -3.41 3.08
N GLY A 48 -12.70 -2.87 4.31
CA GLY A 48 -12.64 -1.44 4.58
C GLY A 48 -11.39 -0.77 4.01
N ILE A 49 -10.21 -1.35 4.27
CA ILE A 49 -8.92 -0.85 3.76
C ILE A 49 -8.91 -0.89 2.23
N ALA A 50 -9.34 -2.00 1.63
CA ALA A 50 -9.44 -2.12 0.18
C ALA A 50 -10.38 -1.06 -0.43
N LEU A 51 -11.51 -0.77 0.21
CA LEU A 51 -12.44 0.27 -0.23
C LEU A 51 -11.82 1.67 -0.14
N ALA A 52 -11.10 2.00 0.92
CA ALA A 52 -10.39 3.27 1.04
C ALA A 52 -9.31 3.43 -0.04
N ASN A 53 -8.58 2.36 -0.32
CA ASN A 53 -7.60 2.33 -1.40
C ASN A 53 -8.25 2.48 -2.78
N ALA A 54 -9.41 1.85 -3.00
CA ALA A 54 -10.19 2.01 -4.22
C ALA A 54 -10.60 3.47 -4.45
N VAL A 55 -10.97 4.21 -3.39
CA VAL A 55 -11.28 5.64 -3.47
C VAL A 55 -10.06 6.44 -3.94
N TYR A 56 -8.87 6.22 -3.36
CA TYR A 56 -7.67 6.91 -3.81
C TYR A 56 -7.28 6.57 -5.25
N ILE A 57 -7.38 5.31 -5.63
CA ILE A 57 -7.12 4.84 -6.99
C ILE A 57 -8.08 5.53 -7.97
N ALA A 58 -9.38 5.58 -7.65
CA ALA A 58 -10.39 6.26 -8.46
C ALA A 58 -10.11 7.78 -8.58
N LEU A 59 -9.76 8.43 -7.46
CA LEU A 59 -9.36 9.84 -7.46
C LEU A 59 -8.11 10.08 -8.32
N CYS A 60 -7.12 9.20 -8.28
CA CYS A 60 -5.93 9.32 -9.12
C CYS A 60 -6.26 9.10 -10.60
N LEU A 61 -7.12 8.13 -10.93
CA LEU A 61 -7.58 7.86 -12.29
C LEU A 61 -8.30 9.06 -12.91
N VAL A 62 -9.16 9.73 -12.15
CA VAL A 62 -9.91 10.92 -12.60
C VAL A 62 -9.01 12.17 -12.58
N GLY A 63 -8.31 12.41 -11.48
CA GLY A 63 -7.63 13.68 -11.20
C GLY A 63 -6.28 13.84 -11.88
N VAL A 64 -5.47 12.78 -11.96
CA VAL A 64 -4.12 12.93 -12.56
C VAL A 64 -4.20 12.98 -14.10
N GLY A 65 -5.23 12.34 -14.69
CA GLY A 65 -5.50 12.46 -16.13
C GLY A 65 -5.86 13.88 -16.57
N SER A 66 -6.67 14.60 -15.77
CA SER A 66 -7.01 16.00 -16.05
C SER A 66 -5.82 16.94 -15.82
N ILE A 67 -5.01 16.71 -14.78
CA ILE A 67 -3.78 17.47 -14.53
C ILE A 67 -2.77 17.31 -15.68
N LEU A 68 -2.60 16.09 -16.20
CA LEU A 68 -1.71 15.80 -17.33
C LEU A 68 -2.15 16.55 -18.62
N ALA A 69 -3.46 16.73 -18.80
CA ALA A 69 -3.99 17.51 -19.92
C ALA A 69 -3.82 19.02 -19.70
N ALA A 70 -3.83 19.49 -18.45
CA ALA A 70 -3.82 20.90 -18.09
C ALA A 70 -2.42 21.53 -18.06
N SER A 71 -1.39 20.88 -17.49
CA SER A 71 -0.08 21.52 -17.29
C SER A 71 1.09 20.55 -17.09
N VAL A 72 2.10 20.67 -17.96
CA VAL A 72 3.37 19.91 -17.86
C VAL A 72 4.17 20.26 -16.60
N PRO A 73 4.34 21.53 -16.19
CA PRO A 73 5.01 21.88 -14.94
C PRO A 73 4.37 21.25 -13.69
N ILE A 74 3.04 21.23 -13.59
CA ILE A 74 2.34 20.62 -12.45
C ILE A 74 2.61 19.12 -12.41
N MET A 75 2.63 18.47 -13.57
CA MET A 75 2.97 17.06 -13.68
C MET A 75 4.43 16.78 -13.25
N ILE A 76 5.38 17.62 -13.64
CA ILE A 76 6.78 17.49 -13.18
C ILE A 76 6.87 17.66 -11.65
N ALA A 77 6.21 18.66 -11.09
CA ALA A 77 6.17 18.88 -9.64
C ALA A 77 5.60 17.65 -8.90
N LEU A 78 4.49 17.09 -9.38
CA LEU A 78 3.89 15.88 -8.81
C LEU A 78 4.83 14.66 -8.90
N LYS A 79 5.55 14.49 -10.02
CA LYS A 79 6.57 13.43 -10.15
C LYS A 79 7.69 13.58 -9.12
N ILE A 80 8.18 14.81 -8.93
CA ILE A 80 9.23 15.08 -7.95
C ILE A 80 8.71 14.80 -6.54
N ILE A 81 7.54 15.33 -6.18
CA ILE A 81 6.91 15.08 -4.87
C ILE A 81 6.73 13.58 -4.63
N GLY A 82 6.20 12.86 -5.63
CA GLY A 82 5.96 11.43 -5.50
C GLY A 82 7.25 10.60 -5.40
N GLY A 83 8.26 10.91 -6.22
CA GLY A 83 9.57 10.26 -6.14
C GLY A 83 10.30 10.51 -4.82
N LEU A 84 10.22 11.74 -4.30
CA LEU A 84 10.74 12.08 -2.96
C LEU A 84 9.98 11.33 -1.86
N PHE A 85 8.66 11.19 -1.98
CA PHE A 85 7.86 10.44 -1.02
C PHE A 85 8.20 8.95 -1.01
N LEU A 86 8.36 8.32 -2.18
CA LEU A 86 8.81 6.91 -2.26
C LEU A 86 10.22 6.75 -1.66
N THR A 87 11.10 7.74 -1.86
CA THR A 87 12.44 7.77 -1.24
C THR A 87 12.35 7.94 0.29
N TYR A 88 11.40 8.72 0.77
CA TYR A 88 11.12 8.87 2.20
C TYR A 88 10.58 7.57 2.83
N LEU A 89 9.64 6.88 2.17
CA LEU A 89 9.18 5.56 2.60
C LEU A 89 10.33 4.55 2.63
N ALA A 90 11.19 4.58 1.61
CA ALA A 90 12.39 3.77 1.56
C ALA A 90 13.31 4.03 2.76
N PHE A 91 13.57 5.30 3.07
CA PHE A 91 14.38 5.68 4.22
C PHE A 91 13.77 5.20 5.53
N GLN A 92 12.46 5.33 5.73
CA GLN A 92 11.78 4.81 6.92
C GLN A 92 11.94 3.29 7.07
N ALA A 93 11.72 2.53 5.99
CA ALA A 93 11.88 1.08 5.99
C ALA A 93 13.35 0.66 6.26
N LEU A 94 14.31 1.39 5.69
CA LEU A 94 15.74 1.20 5.95
C LEU A 94 16.17 1.63 7.36
N LYS A 95 15.47 2.56 8.00
CA LYS A 95 15.72 3.01 9.38
C LYS A 95 15.03 2.13 10.44
N ALA A 96 14.02 1.36 10.05
CA ALA A 96 13.28 0.50 10.96
C ALA A 96 14.22 -0.43 11.77
N ARG A 97 14.00 -0.51 13.08
CA ARG A 97 14.80 -1.31 14.00
C ARG A 97 14.09 -2.63 14.28
N LYS A 98 14.86 -3.70 14.51
CA LYS A 98 14.32 -5.02 14.82
C LYS A 98 13.41 -5.01 16.07
N SER A 99 13.77 -4.20 17.07
CA SER A 99 12.99 -4.02 18.31
C SER A 99 11.58 -3.45 18.08
N SER A 100 11.36 -2.70 17.00
CA SER A 100 10.05 -2.15 16.66
C SER A 100 9.03 -3.23 16.26
N TYR A 101 9.49 -4.42 15.89
CA TYR A 101 8.64 -5.56 15.54
C TYR A 101 8.45 -6.56 16.68
N GLU A 102 9.29 -6.51 17.72
CA GLU A 102 9.17 -7.35 18.92
C GLU A 102 8.04 -6.88 19.84
N HIS A 103 7.82 -5.56 19.95
CA HIS A 103 6.72 -4.98 20.74
C HIS A 103 5.33 -5.24 20.13
N LEU A 104 5.26 -5.65 18.86
CA LEU A 104 4.00 -6.06 18.22
C LEU A 104 3.46 -7.36 18.81
N GLU A 105 4.27 -8.18 19.49
CA GLU A 105 3.80 -9.38 20.20
C GLU A 105 3.08 -8.99 21.50
N GLU A 106 3.70 -8.16 22.33
CA GLU A 106 3.22 -7.76 23.67
C GLU A 106 1.92 -6.94 23.64
N GLU A 107 1.76 -6.03 22.67
CA GLU A 107 0.58 -5.14 22.58
C GLU A 107 -0.74 -5.85 22.26
N VAL A 108 -0.69 -7.14 21.90
CA VAL A 108 -1.90 -7.89 21.48
C VAL A 108 -2.35 -8.91 22.51
N ASP A 109 -1.53 -9.21 23.53
CA ASP A 109 -1.91 -10.10 24.63
C ASP A 109 -2.75 -9.40 25.72
N THR A 110 -3.03 -8.10 25.57
CA THR A 110 -3.84 -7.35 26.53
C THR A 110 -5.31 -7.30 26.14
N GLU A 111 -6.07 -8.20 26.78
CA GLU A 111 -7.53 -8.24 27.00
C GLU A 111 -8.46 -8.93 25.98
N PRO A 112 -9.33 -9.87 26.44
CA PRO A 112 -10.40 -10.43 25.64
C PRO A 112 -11.54 -9.41 25.51
N THR A 113 -11.50 -8.61 24.46
CA THR A 113 -12.60 -7.68 24.14
C THR A 113 -13.64 -8.36 23.25
N GLN A 114 -14.92 -8.06 23.48
CA GLN A 114 -16.05 -8.57 22.71
C GLN A 114 -15.76 -8.51 21.20
N SER A 115 -16.11 -9.58 20.46
CA SER A 115 -15.91 -9.59 19.02
C SER A 115 -16.72 -8.46 18.38
N ASN A 116 -16.06 -7.58 17.64
CA ASN A 116 -16.75 -6.52 16.92
C ASN A 116 -17.55 -7.09 15.76
N SER A 117 -18.61 -6.39 15.37
CA SER A 117 -19.39 -6.76 14.19
C SER A 117 -18.58 -6.54 12.90
N PHE A 118 -18.87 -7.34 11.87
CA PHE A 118 -18.28 -7.19 10.54
C PHE A 118 -18.39 -5.77 9.98
N VAL A 119 -19.55 -5.12 10.16
CA VAL A 119 -19.79 -3.75 9.69
C VAL A 119 -18.91 -2.74 10.42
N TYR A 120 -18.74 -2.92 11.73
CA TYR A 120 -17.86 -2.05 12.51
C TYR A 120 -16.41 -2.14 12.00
N GLU A 121 -15.91 -3.36 11.78
CA GLU A 121 -14.56 -3.60 11.27
C GLU A 121 -14.37 -3.05 9.85
N ILE A 122 -15.40 -3.05 8.99
CA ILE A 122 -15.37 -2.33 7.70
C ILE A 122 -15.14 -0.83 7.90
N ILE A 123 -15.90 -0.20 8.78
CA ILE A 123 -15.78 1.24 9.03
C ILE A 123 -14.39 1.54 9.61
N THR A 124 -13.91 0.72 10.55
CA THR A 124 -12.57 0.87 11.13
C THR A 124 -11.48 0.74 10.06
N GLY A 125 -11.55 -0.28 9.20
CA GLY A 125 -10.60 -0.45 8.10
C GLY A 125 -10.64 0.69 7.09
N PHE A 126 -11.83 1.16 6.73
CA PHE A 126 -12.00 2.29 5.81
C PHE A 126 -11.44 3.58 6.39
N MET A 127 -11.72 3.88 7.66
CA MET A 127 -11.17 5.04 8.36
C MET A 127 -9.65 4.98 8.47
N SER A 128 -9.08 3.81 8.77
CA SER A 128 -7.63 3.61 8.77
C SER A 128 -7.05 3.92 7.39
N GLY A 129 -7.58 3.28 6.35
CA GLY A 129 -7.05 3.42 4.99
C GLY A 129 -7.16 4.84 4.44
N ILE A 130 -8.27 5.55 4.70
CA ILE A 130 -8.52 6.90 4.17
C ILE A 130 -7.83 8.01 4.98
N LEU A 131 -7.48 7.74 6.24
CA LEU A 131 -6.68 8.66 7.06
C LEU A 131 -5.20 8.33 6.99
N ASN A 132 -4.82 7.23 6.35
CA ASN A 132 -3.44 6.82 6.21
C ASN A 132 -2.73 7.66 5.13
N PRO A 133 -1.85 8.60 5.51
CA PRO A 133 -1.14 9.45 4.55
C PRO A 133 -0.21 8.62 3.64
N LYS A 134 0.18 7.40 4.06
CA LYS A 134 0.97 6.48 3.22
C LYS A 134 0.21 6.12 1.96
N ASN A 135 -1.07 5.79 2.06
CA ASN A 135 -1.88 5.32 0.93
C ASN A 135 -2.08 6.44 -0.10
N LEU A 136 -2.53 7.62 0.36
CA LEU A 136 -2.71 8.79 -0.50
C LEU A 136 -1.45 9.11 -1.29
N LEU A 137 -0.32 9.29 -0.58
CA LEU A 137 0.92 9.70 -1.20
C LEU A 137 1.52 8.58 -2.05
N PHE A 138 1.36 7.31 -1.69
CA PHE A 138 1.80 6.16 -2.49
C PHE A 138 1.05 6.09 -3.82
N TYR A 139 -0.29 6.11 -3.82
CA TYR A 139 -1.06 6.05 -5.06
C TYR A 139 -0.82 7.28 -5.92
N LEU A 140 -0.75 8.47 -5.32
CA LEU A 140 -0.39 9.68 -6.06
C LEU A 140 0.98 9.52 -6.75
N SER A 141 1.98 9.03 -6.02
CA SER A 141 3.33 8.78 -6.56
C SER A 141 3.30 7.75 -7.68
N LEU A 142 2.65 6.62 -7.48
CA LEU A 142 2.60 5.53 -8.43
C LEU A 142 1.87 5.92 -9.72
N PHE A 143 0.73 6.61 -9.59
CA PHE A 143 -0.05 7.05 -10.75
C PHE A 143 0.67 8.12 -11.58
N THR A 144 1.58 8.91 -11.00
CA THR A 144 2.44 9.83 -11.79
C THR A 144 3.39 9.12 -12.76
N VAL A 145 3.71 7.84 -12.49
CA VAL A 145 4.56 6.99 -13.35
C VAL A 145 3.73 6.32 -14.45
N VAL A 146 2.51 5.89 -14.11
CA VAL A 146 1.64 5.08 -14.97
C VAL A 146 0.85 5.91 -15.98
N LEU A 147 0.50 7.15 -15.61
CA LEU A 147 -0.36 7.98 -16.44
C LEU A 147 0.46 8.75 -17.48
N THR A 148 0.87 8.04 -18.53
CA THR A 148 1.26 8.66 -19.80
C THR A 148 0.03 8.77 -20.72
N LYS A 149 0.08 9.73 -21.67
CA LYS A 149 -1.03 9.96 -22.63
C LYS A 149 -1.31 8.74 -23.52
N GLU A 150 -0.34 7.85 -23.65
CA GLU A 150 -0.37 6.68 -24.54
C GLU A 150 -1.15 5.50 -23.94
N VAL A 151 -1.42 5.50 -22.64
CA VAL A 151 -2.10 4.37 -21.98
C VAL A 151 -3.63 4.57 -22.02
N SER A 152 -4.35 3.57 -22.54
CA SER A 152 -5.82 3.59 -22.64
C SER A 152 -6.50 3.63 -21.27
N PHE A 153 -7.70 4.22 -21.22
CA PHE A 153 -8.50 4.26 -20.00
C PHE A 153 -8.85 2.87 -19.47
N SER A 154 -9.19 1.93 -20.37
CA SER A 154 -9.51 0.54 -20.00
C SER A 154 -8.35 -0.17 -19.29
N PHE A 155 -7.10 0.06 -19.73
CA PHE A 155 -5.93 -0.51 -19.07
C PHE A 155 -5.73 0.09 -17.67
N LYS A 156 -5.90 1.42 -17.53
CA LYS A 156 -5.81 2.12 -16.23
C LYS A 156 -6.89 1.64 -15.26
N LEU A 157 -8.11 1.43 -15.74
CA LEU A 157 -9.21 0.87 -14.95
C LEU A 157 -8.92 -0.57 -14.51
N GLY A 158 -8.42 -1.41 -15.43
CA GLY A 158 -8.00 -2.78 -15.11
C GLY A 158 -6.90 -2.83 -14.05
N LEU A 159 -5.90 -1.94 -14.13
CA LEU A 159 -4.87 -1.77 -13.10
C LEU A 159 -5.49 -1.38 -11.75
N GLY A 160 -6.41 -0.41 -11.72
CA GLY A 160 -7.04 0.02 -10.48
C GLY A 160 -7.86 -1.09 -9.79
N ILE A 161 -8.60 -1.88 -10.58
CA ILE A 161 -9.34 -3.04 -10.08
C ILE A 161 -8.36 -4.08 -9.53
N TRP A 162 -7.31 -4.42 -10.29
CA TRP A 162 -6.29 -5.36 -9.86
C TRP A 162 -5.60 -4.94 -8.56
N MET A 163 -5.22 -3.66 -8.45
CA MET A 163 -4.59 -3.08 -7.26
C MET A 163 -5.50 -3.14 -6.03
N THR A 164 -6.81 -2.90 -6.20
CA THR A 164 -7.80 -2.99 -5.12
C THR A 164 -7.97 -4.45 -4.67
N LEU A 165 -8.08 -5.38 -5.61
CA LEU A 165 -8.23 -6.80 -5.31
C LEU A 165 -7.02 -7.37 -4.59
N ILE A 166 -5.80 -7.01 -5.01
CA ILE A 166 -4.58 -7.54 -4.39
C ILE A 166 -4.39 -7.02 -2.96
N VAL A 167 -4.84 -5.80 -2.64
CA VAL A 167 -4.90 -5.30 -1.25
C VAL A 167 -5.80 -6.20 -0.42
N PHE A 168 -7.04 -6.42 -0.88
CA PHE A 168 -8.00 -7.24 -0.15
C PHE A 168 -7.49 -8.69 0.05
N ILE A 169 -6.96 -9.30 -1.02
CA ILE A 169 -6.42 -10.66 -0.97
C ILE A 169 -5.24 -10.75 -0.02
N TRP A 170 -4.34 -9.76 -0.05
CA TRP A 170 -3.18 -9.70 0.84
C TRP A 170 -3.62 -9.58 2.30
N ASP A 171 -4.48 -8.63 2.63
CA ASP A 171 -4.95 -8.42 4.00
C ASP A 171 -5.75 -9.63 4.51
N ALA A 172 -6.59 -10.23 3.66
CA ALA A 172 -7.29 -11.46 3.97
C ALA A 172 -6.32 -12.62 4.25
N ALA A 173 -5.28 -12.78 3.41
CA ALA A 173 -4.26 -13.80 3.62
C ALA A 173 -3.54 -13.59 4.96
N ILE A 174 -3.19 -12.34 5.31
CA ILE A 174 -2.57 -12.00 6.59
C ILE A 174 -3.50 -12.35 7.76
N ILE A 175 -4.81 -12.08 7.67
CA ILE A 175 -5.79 -12.45 8.71
C ILE A 175 -5.77 -13.97 8.96
N TYR A 176 -5.78 -14.78 7.89
CA TYR A 176 -5.76 -16.23 8.03
C TYR A 176 -4.40 -16.77 8.48
N LEU A 177 -3.30 -16.24 7.97
CA LEU A 177 -1.93 -16.65 8.31
C LEU A 177 -1.59 -16.32 9.77
N LEU A 178 -1.91 -15.11 10.24
CA LEU A 178 -1.57 -14.64 11.58
C LEU A 178 -2.53 -15.12 12.68
N SER A 179 -3.57 -15.88 12.32
CA SER A 179 -4.44 -16.56 13.29
C SER A 179 -3.71 -17.58 14.18
N THR A 180 -2.48 -17.97 13.81
CA THR A 180 -1.65 -18.91 14.57
C THR A 180 -0.40 -18.24 15.15
N HIS A 181 -0.19 -18.41 16.46
CA HIS A 181 0.93 -17.81 17.21
C HIS A 181 2.31 -18.11 16.61
N THR A 182 2.51 -19.32 16.07
CA THR A 182 3.77 -19.74 15.44
C THR A 182 4.08 -18.98 14.15
N VAL A 183 3.07 -18.66 13.34
CA VAL A 183 3.26 -17.90 12.10
C VAL A 183 3.54 -16.43 12.42
N ARG A 184 2.88 -15.88 13.44
CA ARG A 184 3.10 -14.51 13.91
C ARG A 184 4.55 -14.26 14.32
N SER A 185 5.13 -15.11 15.16
CA SER A 185 6.53 -14.95 15.63
C SER A 185 7.57 -15.11 14.51
N ARG A 186 7.27 -15.89 13.47
CA ARG A 186 8.13 -15.97 12.28
C ARG A 186 7.96 -14.75 11.38
N PHE A 187 6.74 -14.26 11.22
CA PHE A 187 6.45 -13.09 10.41
C PHE A 187 7.09 -11.83 11.00
N THR A 188 7.01 -11.59 12.31
CA THR A 188 7.64 -10.42 12.96
C THR A 188 9.16 -10.41 12.78
N LYS A 189 9.81 -11.58 12.83
CA LYS A 189 11.25 -11.74 12.54
C LYS A 189 11.58 -11.50 11.06
N ALA A 190 10.72 -11.93 10.15
CA ALA A 190 10.88 -11.72 8.71
C ALA A 190 10.57 -10.28 8.27
N ALA A 191 9.62 -9.61 8.94
CA ALA A 191 9.14 -8.27 8.63
C ALA A 191 10.28 -7.24 8.59
N TYR A 192 11.25 -7.37 9.50
CA TYR A 192 12.46 -6.54 9.49
C TYR A 192 13.23 -6.64 8.17
N TYR A 193 13.47 -7.86 7.67
CA TYR A 193 14.20 -8.08 6.43
C TYR A 193 13.38 -7.70 5.20
N ILE A 194 12.08 -7.99 5.23
CA ILE A 194 11.12 -7.56 4.21
C ILE A 194 11.16 -6.03 4.07
N ASP A 195 11.19 -5.28 5.17
CA ASP A 195 11.29 -3.82 5.12
C ASP A 195 12.64 -3.33 4.56
N LYS A 196 13.75 -4.02 4.80
CA LYS A 196 15.03 -3.64 4.17
C LYS A 196 15.00 -3.79 2.66
N VAL A 197 14.48 -4.92 2.17
CA VAL A 197 14.39 -5.20 0.73
C VAL A 197 13.41 -4.24 0.07
N THR A 198 12.21 -4.10 0.66
CA THR A 198 11.19 -3.16 0.22
C THR A 198 11.71 -1.73 0.20
N GLY A 199 12.42 -1.31 1.25
CA GLY A 199 13.04 0.01 1.32
C GLY A 199 14.06 0.25 0.22
N ALA A 200 14.97 -0.70 -0.02
CA ALA A 200 15.97 -0.57 -1.08
C ALA A 200 15.33 -0.41 -2.47
N ILE A 201 14.31 -1.20 -2.78
CA ILE A 201 13.64 -1.16 -4.10
C ILE A 201 12.77 0.11 -4.23
N LEU A 202 12.02 0.50 -3.20
CA LEU A 202 11.25 1.77 -3.19
C LEU A 202 12.18 2.98 -3.36
N GLY A 203 13.37 2.94 -2.75
CA GLY A 203 14.37 4.00 -2.87
C GLY A 203 14.90 4.11 -4.29
N PHE A 204 15.22 2.97 -4.91
CA PHE A 204 15.61 2.92 -6.32
C PHE A 204 14.51 3.47 -7.24
N ILE A 205 13.25 3.07 -7.04
CA ILE A 205 12.11 3.55 -7.83
C ILE A 205 11.93 5.07 -7.61
N GLY A 206 11.93 5.53 -6.36
CA GLY A 206 11.76 6.94 -6.01
C GLY A 206 12.84 7.84 -6.64
N ILE A 207 14.12 7.46 -6.50
CA ILE A 207 15.24 8.19 -7.11
C ILE A 207 15.13 8.18 -8.64
N SER A 208 14.77 7.05 -9.23
CA SER A 208 14.59 6.93 -10.70
C SER A 208 13.49 7.86 -11.21
N ILE A 209 12.39 7.99 -10.47
CA ILE A 209 11.29 8.90 -10.80
C ILE A 209 11.76 10.35 -10.75
N VAL A 210 12.43 10.76 -9.67
CA VAL A 210 12.97 12.13 -9.54
C VAL A 210 13.94 12.45 -10.68
N LYS A 211 14.88 11.54 -10.97
CA LYS A 211 15.81 11.70 -12.10
C LYS A 211 15.07 11.85 -13.43
N SER A 212 14.05 11.02 -13.67
CA SER A 212 13.25 11.08 -14.91
C SER A 212 12.49 12.40 -15.09
N ALA A 213 12.16 13.07 -13.98
CA ALA A 213 11.43 14.33 -13.97
C ALA A 213 12.34 15.54 -14.23
N ILE A 214 13.63 15.44 -13.84
CA ILE A 214 14.62 16.52 -13.99
C ILE A 214 15.37 16.43 -15.33
N VAL A 215 15.62 15.21 -15.84
CA VAL A 215 16.38 14.95 -17.08
C VAL A 215 15.49 15.01 -18.33
N ARG A 216 14.33 15.67 -18.25
CA ARG A 216 13.37 15.82 -19.35
C ARG A 216 13.36 17.23 -19.93
#